data_AF-A0AAD9N4J7-F1
#
_entry.id   AF-A0AAD9N4J7-F1
#
_cell.length_a   1.000
_cell.length_b   1.000
_cell.length_c   1.000
_cell.angle_alpha   90.00
_cell.angle_beta   90.00
_cell.angle_gamma   90.00
#
_symmetry.space_group_name_H-M   'P 1'
#
loop_
_entity.id
_entity.type
_entity.pdbx_description
1 polymer ?
#
loop_
_entity_poly.entity_id
_entity_poly.type
_entity_poly.pdbx_seq_one_letter_code
_entity_poly.pdbx_strand_id
1 'polypeptide(L)'
;MFASMWTDSDATKGDVFYQVYNRATQDVSGEKKARSRHALKLAAEDVKNYGGLSYVDPSWVMVITWADQLPRSSYNPSNDLPNTFQLVIISDASRWSTFVIFSYEKTGWDTVMTTRDSMIGYYTTQYGDKHSEALGVSGKSISFRMATLKGNTGEDGRYLYRVASGKPDNGVTNYEAKCQDWYFSQNLEYIWFQMKTTLSCPCDRRLAQYDRRWQRDLDQERIESQISCYYQRNMRFTSATQYCCYDGWGSLIISEDGAASHMFSYHPTFFKRMHEKYDLEPKKWCCSYTDNCFLYLVARPIDYCSSYIPAIIGWFFGDPHIRTLDGLEFTFNGLGEYTLIETTGKNFTLQGRTERALDKDGKEMQATVFSAFAAKDADSDRFHVQMNANRDGKNQSV
;
A
#
# COMPACT_ATOMS: atom_id res chain seq x y z
N MET A 1 3.96 28.35 13.99
CA MET A 1 2.93 29.39 14.11
C MET A 1 3.09 30.37 12.98
N PHE A 2 2.01 30.73 12.31
CA PHE A 2 1.99 31.69 11.21
C PHE A 2 1.07 32.85 11.60
N ALA A 3 1.54 34.08 11.45
CA ALA A 3 0.78 35.30 11.64
C ALA A 3 0.63 35.97 10.27
N SER A 4 -0.45 35.64 9.56
CA SER A 4 -0.74 36.23 8.25
C SER A 4 -1.07 37.71 8.37
N MET A 5 -1.89 38.10 9.36
CA MET A 5 -2.07 39.48 9.79
C MET A 5 -2.77 39.46 11.15
N TRP A 6 -2.01 39.27 12.22
CA TRP A 6 -2.59 39.14 13.55
C TRP A 6 -2.83 40.53 14.14
N THR A 7 -4.10 40.91 14.20
CA THR A 7 -4.58 42.22 14.65
C THR A 7 -6.05 42.09 15.06
N ASP A 8 -6.58 43.08 15.77
CA ASP A 8 -7.97 43.08 16.26
C ASP A 8 -8.97 43.29 15.12
N SER A 9 -9.40 42.18 14.52
CA SER A 9 -10.46 42.12 13.50
C SER A 9 -11.84 41.87 14.13
N ASP A 10 -12.88 42.33 13.44
CA ASP A 10 -14.27 42.02 13.78
C ASP A 10 -14.62 40.63 13.25
N ALA A 11 -14.66 39.63 14.14
CA ALA A 11 -15.00 38.26 13.79
C ALA A 11 -16.45 38.07 13.29
N THR A 12 -17.30 39.10 13.36
CA THR A 12 -18.67 39.08 12.81
C THR A 12 -18.76 39.61 11.38
N LYS A 13 -17.64 40.08 10.81
CA LYS A 13 -17.55 40.68 9.47
C LYS A 13 -16.52 39.96 8.61
N GLY A 14 -16.86 39.81 7.32
CA GLY A 14 -16.04 39.05 6.37
C GLY A 14 -16.09 37.54 6.62
N ASP A 15 -15.34 36.79 5.82
CA ASP A 15 -15.32 35.33 5.85
C ASP A 15 -13.89 34.79 6.01
N VAL A 16 -13.76 33.69 6.75
CA VAL A 16 -12.51 32.92 6.83
C VAL A 16 -12.78 31.49 6.40
N PHE A 17 -12.10 31.04 5.35
CA PHE A 17 -12.25 29.70 4.82
C PHE A 17 -10.91 29.13 4.37
N TYR A 18 -10.83 27.81 4.27
CA TYR A 18 -9.64 27.13 3.81
C TYR A 18 -9.95 26.02 2.81
N GLN A 19 -8.96 25.70 1.98
CA GLN A 19 -9.02 24.59 1.03
C GLN A 19 -7.71 23.80 1.12
N VAL A 20 -7.82 22.46 1.09
CA VAL A 20 -6.68 21.54 1.15
C VAL A 20 -6.59 20.77 -0.15
N TYR A 21 -5.38 20.73 -0.71
CA TYR A 21 -5.03 20.05 -1.94
C TYR A 21 -3.90 19.07 -1.65
N ASN A 22 -4.08 17.79 -1.99
CA ASN A 22 -3.07 16.77 -1.77
C ASN A 22 -3.13 15.69 -2.85
N ARG A 23 -2.09 14.86 -2.91
CA ARG A 23 -2.00 13.75 -3.88
C ARG A 23 -3.03 12.64 -3.61
N ALA A 24 -3.42 12.50 -2.35
CA ALA A 24 -4.30 11.47 -1.82
C ALA A 24 -5.81 11.69 -2.10
N THR A 25 -6.18 12.57 -3.04
CA THR A 25 -7.58 12.90 -3.29
C THR A 25 -8.30 11.68 -3.90
N GLN A 26 -9.07 10.94 -3.09
CA GLN A 26 -9.91 9.80 -3.51
C GLN A 26 -11.22 10.26 -4.18
N ASP A 27 -11.11 11.14 -5.17
CA ASP A 27 -12.28 11.65 -5.89
C ASP A 27 -12.59 10.81 -7.14
N VAL A 28 -13.71 10.09 -7.07
CA VAL A 28 -14.27 9.25 -8.14
C VAL A 28 -14.65 10.09 -9.37
N SER A 29 -15.09 11.35 -9.19
CA SER A 29 -15.49 12.24 -10.29
C SER A 29 -14.32 12.84 -11.06
N GLY A 30 -13.10 12.78 -10.50
CA GLY A 30 -11.87 13.30 -11.11
C GLY A 30 -11.70 14.82 -11.06
N GLU A 31 -12.74 15.61 -10.77
CA GLU A 31 -12.67 17.07 -10.73
C GLU A 31 -11.84 17.62 -9.56
N LYS A 32 -12.05 17.12 -8.34
CA LYS A 32 -11.24 17.49 -7.18
C LYS A 32 -9.81 17.01 -7.38
N LYS A 33 -9.62 15.84 -8.01
CA LYS A 33 -8.27 15.35 -8.37
C LYS A 33 -7.57 16.28 -9.36
N ALA A 34 -8.30 16.79 -10.36
CA ALA A 34 -7.77 17.77 -11.32
C ALA A 34 -7.41 19.10 -10.64
N ARG A 35 -8.29 19.62 -9.79
CA ARG A 35 -8.06 20.83 -8.98
C ARG A 35 -6.84 20.68 -8.07
N SER A 36 -6.73 19.58 -7.33
CA SER A 36 -5.56 19.27 -6.49
C SER A 36 -4.27 19.22 -7.30
N ARG A 37 -4.25 18.54 -8.45
CA ARG A 37 -3.06 18.52 -9.33
C ARG A 37 -2.67 19.91 -9.82
N HIS A 38 -3.65 20.73 -10.17
CA HIS A 38 -3.39 22.10 -10.64
C HIS A 38 -2.81 22.96 -9.51
N ALA A 39 -3.41 22.93 -8.31
CA ALA A 39 -2.92 23.67 -7.15
C ALA A 39 -1.50 23.25 -6.74
N LEU A 40 -1.20 21.94 -6.71
CA LEU A 40 0.14 21.43 -6.42
C LEU A 40 1.17 21.88 -7.47
N LYS A 41 0.77 21.94 -8.75
CA LYS A 41 1.62 22.44 -9.84
C LYS A 41 1.94 23.92 -9.68
N LEU A 42 0.93 24.76 -9.41
CA LEU A 42 1.13 26.20 -9.17
C LEU A 42 2.04 26.44 -7.96
N ALA A 43 1.82 25.72 -6.86
CA ALA A 43 2.68 25.78 -5.68
C ALA A 43 4.13 25.40 -5.99
N ALA A 44 4.34 24.40 -6.87
CA ALA A 44 5.68 24.02 -7.30
C ALA A 44 6.36 25.11 -8.14
N GLU A 45 5.60 25.79 -9.00
CA GLU A 45 6.09 26.91 -9.82
C GLU A 45 6.47 28.11 -8.95
N ASP A 46 5.63 28.48 -7.98
CA ASP A 46 5.92 29.57 -7.04
C ASP A 46 7.21 29.33 -6.25
N VAL A 47 7.39 28.12 -5.73
CA VAL A 47 8.59 27.76 -4.96
C VAL A 47 9.83 27.68 -5.86
N LYS A 48 9.71 27.28 -7.13
CA LYS A 48 10.84 27.33 -8.07
C LYS A 48 11.26 28.76 -8.40
N ASN A 49 10.28 29.63 -8.64
CA ASN A 49 10.54 31.01 -9.05
C ASN A 49 11.07 31.86 -7.89
N TYR A 50 10.56 31.65 -6.68
CA TYR A 50 10.82 32.55 -5.55
C TYR A 50 11.46 31.87 -4.33
N GLY A 51 11.41 30.54 -4.25
CA GLY A 51 11.95 29.75 -3.12
C GLY A 51 13.41 29.31 -3.28
N GLY A 52 14.06 29.68 -4.40
CA GLY A 52 15.48 29.40 -4.64
C GLY A 52 15.84 27.92 -4.83
N LEU A 53 14.87 27.08 -5.22
CA LEU A 53 15.07 25.65 -5.45
C LEU A 53 14.88 25.27 -6.91
N SER A 54 15.81 24.48 -7.45
CA SER A 54 15.73 23.94 -8.81
C SER A 54 14.62 22.87 -8.96
N TYR A 55 14.25 22.22 -7.85
CA TYR A 55 13.22 21.19 -7.84
C TYR A 55 12.50 21.16 -6.49
N VAL A 56 11.17 21.08 -6.57
CA VAL A 56 10.24 20.80 -5.49
C VAL A 56 9.08 20.00 -6.07
N ASP A 57 8.54 19.09 -5.28
CA ASP A 57 7.37 18.30 -5.68
C ASP A 57 6.36 18.29 -4.52
N PRO A 58 5.47 19.30 -4.44
CA PRO A 58 4.52 19.40 -3.36
C PRO A 58 3.62 18.16 -3.25
N SER A 59 3.49 17.68 -2.02
CA SER A 59 2.59 16.58 -1.65
C SER A 59 1.26 17.08 -1.09
N TRP A 60 1.29 18.29 -0.52
CA TRP A 60 0.18 18.90 0.19
C TRP A 60 0.27 20.42 0.12
N VAL A 61 -0.86 21.08 -0.09
CA VAL A 61 -1.04 22.53 -0.10
C VAL A 61 -2.31 22.89 0.66
N MET A 62 -2.25 23.88 1.54
CA MET A 62 -3.42 24.49 2.16
C MET A 62 -3.45 25.97 1.85
N VAL A 63 -4.60 26.45 1.39
CA VAL A 63 -4.86 27.87 1.16
C VAL A 63 -5.88 28.31 2.19
N ILE A 64 -5.51 29.25 3.05
CA ILE A 64 -6.40 29.89 4.02
C ILE A 64 -6.66 31.31 3.52
N THR A 65 -7.93 31.69 3.39
CA THR A 65 -8.34 33.00 2.90
C THR A 65 -9.11 33.73 3.99
N TRP A 66 -8.70 34.95 4.26
CA TRP A 66 -9.45 35.94 5.01
C TRP A 66 -10.01 36.92 3.99
N ALA A 67 -11.32 36.87 3.77
CA ALA A 67 -12.02 37.70 2.81
C ALA A 67 -12.76 38.83 3.52
N ASP A 68 -12.60 40.05 3.00
CA ASP A 68 -13.29 41.26 3.40
C ASP A 68 -13.30 41.54 4.92
N GLN A 69 -12.16 41.30 5.58
CA GLN A 69 -12.01 41.50 7.02
C GLN A 69 -12.02 42.97 7.39
N LEU A 70 -12.82 43.32 8.40
CA LEU A 70 -12.88 44.65 8.98
C LEU A 70 -12.24 44.66 10.37
N PRO A 71 -11.73 45.82 10.84
CA PRO A 71 -11.23 45.94 12.21
C PRO A 71 -12.39 45.94 13.20
N ARG A 72 -12.10 45.60 14.46
CA ARG A 72 -13.08 45.54 15.54
C ARG A 72 -13.86 46.86 15.70
N SER A 73 -15.16 46.78 15.98
CA SER A 73 -16.08 47.94 16.01
C SER A 73 -15.69 49.10 16.95
N SER A 74 -14.83 48.86 17.94
CA SER A 74 -14.26 49.89 18.82
C SER A 74 -13.40 50.94 18.09
N TYR A 75 -13.04 50.70 16.83
CA TYR A 75 -12.11 51.53 16.07
C TYR A 75 -12.75 52.56 15.11
N ASN A 76 -14.08 52.70 15.14
CA ASN A 76 -14.90 53.71 14.44
C ASN A 76 -14.27 54.42 13.20
N PRO A 77 -14.29 53.79 12.02
CA PRO A 77 -13.49 54.25 10.89
C PRO A 77 -14.35 54.55 9.65
N SER A 78 -14.62 55.83 9.39
CA SER A 78 -15.32 56.26 8.19
C SER A 78 -14.59 55.89 6.88
N ASN A 79 -13.29 55.55 6.97
CA ASN A 79 -12.38 55.34 5.84
C ASN A 79 -11.77 53.93 5.76
N ASP A 80 -12.12 53.00 6.65
CA ASP A 80 -11.54 51.65 6.58
C ASP A 80 -12.14 50.88 5.40
N LEU A 81 -11.26 50.36 4.55
CA LEU A 81 -11.63 49.43 3.49
C LEU A 81 -11.35 48.00 3.92
N PRO A 82 -12.19 47.02 3.53
CA PRO A 82 -12.00 45.63 3.89
C PRO A 82 -10.64 45.07 3.45
N ASN A 83 -10.05 44.23 4.29
CA ASN A 83 -8.78 43.55 4.00
C ASN A 83 -9.05 42.12 3.49
N THR A 84 -8.44 41.76 2.37
CA THR A 84 -8.48 40.42 1.78
C THR A 84 -7.06 39.91 1.56
N PHE A 85 -6.74 38.78 2.19
CA PHE A 85 -5.40 38.19 2.17
C PHE A 85 -5.45 36.67 2.38
N GLN A 86 -4.37 36.00 1.99
CA GLN A 86 -4.22 34.55 2.02
C GLN A 86 -2.91 34.12 2.67
N LEU A 87 -2.97 32.95 3.31
CA LEU A 87 -1.81 32.16 3.71
C LEU A 87 -1.84 30.85 2.94
N VAL A 88 -0.83 30.62 2.11
CA VAL A 88 -0.63 29.34 1.43
C VAL A 88 0.48 28.58 2.13
N ILE A 89 0.22 27.37 2.59
CA ILE A 89 1.22 26.47 3.19
C ILE A 89 1.47 25.35 2.20
N ILE A 90 2.73 25.14 1.82
CA ILE A 90 3.17 24.17 0.82
C ILE A 90 4.12 23.18 1.48
N SER A 91 3.85 21.88 1.39
CA SER A 91 4.71 20.84 1.96
C SER A 91 5.17 19.84 0.90
N ASP A 92 6.50 19.72 0.77
CA ASP A 92 7.18 18.66 0.03
C ASP A 92 7.65 17.60 1.02
N ALA A 93 6.84 16.56 1.17
CA ALA A 93 7.13 15.47 2.08
C ALA A 93 8.39 14.69 1.65
N SER A 94 8.69 14.58 0.35
CA SER A 94 9.86 13.84 -0.14
C SER A 94 11.19 14.45 0.34
N ARG A 95 11.22 15.78 0.52
CA ARG A 95 12.40 16.56 0.94
C ARG A 95 12.25 17.22 2.30
N TRP A 96 11.27 16.82 3.11
CA TRP A 96 11.00 17.40 4.45
C TRP A 96 10.95 18.93 4.44
N SER A 97 10.42 19.53 3.37
CA SER A 97 10.50 20.98 3.16
C SER A 97 9.11 21.60 3.22
N THR A 98 8.99 22.69 3.97
CA THR A 98 7.73 23.44 4.08
C THR A 98 7.98 24.89 3.72
N PHE A 99 7.09 25.45 2.91
CA PHE A 99 7.09 26.84 2.47
C PHE A 99 5.77 27.49 2.85
N VAL A 100 5.81 28.80 3.03
CA VAL A 100 4.62 29.62 3.20
C VAL A 100 4.64 30.78 2.24
N ILE A 101 3.46 31.12 1.74
CA ILE A 101 3.22 32.33 0.95
C ILE A 101 2.22 33.18 1.71
N PHE A 102 2.60 34.41 2.01
CA PHE A 102 1.69 35.46 2.45
C PHE A 102 1.32 36.28 1.22
N SER A 103 0.03 36.35 0.90
CA SER A 103 -0.48 37.09 -0.26
C SER A 103 -1.55 38.07 0.19
N TYR A 104 -1.36 39.36 -0.10
CA TYR A 104 -2.26 40.44 0.26
C TYR A 104 -2.85 41.04 -1.01
N GLU A 105 -4.14 40.82 -1.25
CA GLU A 105 -4.82 41.35 -2.44
C GLU A 105 -5.33 42.77 -2.19
N LYS A 106 -5.99 42.97 -1.03
CA LYS A 106 -6.57 44.25 -0.64
C LYS A 106 -6.22 44.50 0.81
N THR A 107 -5.52 45.60 1.08
CA THR A 107 -5.27 46.06 2.45
C THR A 107 -5.48 47.56 2.52
N GLY A 108 -6.52 47.97 3.21
CA GLY A 108 -7.04 49.33 3.15
C GLY A 108 -7.46 49.92 4.50
N TRP A 109 -7.19 49.24 5.61
CA TRP A 109 -7.41 49.82 6.95
C TRP A 109 -6.61 51.11 7.12
N ASP A 110 -7.25 52.17 7.59
CA ASP A 110 -6.66 53.47 7.84
C ASP A 110 -5.48 53.35 8.82
N THR A 111 -4.34 53.89 8.40
CA THR A 111 -3.06 53.89 9.09
C THR A 111 -2.91 55.07 10.05
N VAL A 112 -3.85 56.03 10.03
CA VAL A 112 -3.83 57.24 10.88
C VAL A 112 -4.09 56.91 12.36
N MET A 113 -4.75 55.78 12.65
CA MET A 113 -4.89 55.31 14.04
C MET A 113 -3.58 54.69 14.54
N THR A 114 -2.80 55.47 15.30
CA THR A 114 -1.51 55.09 15.91
C THR A 114 -1.60 53.97 16.96
N THR A 115 -2.79 53.44 17.23
CA THR A 115 -3.04 52.37 18.21
C THR A 115 -3.21 51.00 17.57
N ARG A 116 -3.10 50.88 16.23
CA ARG A 116 -3.27 49.61 15.53
C ARG A 116 -1.91 48.95 15.30
N ASP A 117 -1.67 47.87 16.03
CA ASP A 117 -0.56 46.98 15.74
C ASP A 117 -1.05 45.75 14.98
N SER A 118 -0.25 45.29 14.03
CA SER A 118 -0.43 43.99 13.43
C SER A 118 0.87 43.21 13.44
N MET A 119 0.81 41.95 13.83
CA MET A 119 1.94 41.05 13.72
C MET A 119 1.85 40.28 12.40
N ILE A 120 2.90 40.37 11.60
CA ILE A 120 2.99 39.66 10.32
C ILE A 120 4.31 38.90 10.28
N GLY A 121 4.23 37.59 10.09
CA GLY A 121 5.40 36.74 10.19
C GLY A 121 5.13 35.28 10.42
N TYR A 122 6.20 34.56 10.75
CA TYR A 122 6.11 33.21 11.25
C TYR A 122 7.08 32.99 12.40
N TYR A 123 6.74 32.01 13.22
CA TYR A 123 7.59 31.47 14.27
C TYR A 123 7.58 29.94 14.15
N THR A 124 8.74 29.33 14.05
CA THR A 124 8.91 27.89 13.93
C THR A 124 10.04 27.42 14.84
N THR A 125 9.93 26.18 15.29
CA THR A 125 10.97 25.49 16.04
C THR A 125 11.44 24.34 15.18
N GLN A 126 12.65 24.42 14.67
CA GLN A 126 13.22 23.41 13.78
C GLN A 126 14.42 22.76 14.48
N TYR A 127 14.34 21.46 14.75
CA TYR A 127 15.41 20.71 15.45
C TYR A 127 15.84 21.31 16.81
N GLY A 128 14.94 22.04 17.49
CA GLY A 128 15.24 22.74 18.74
C GLY A 128 15.64 24.21 18.55
N ASP A 129 15.98 24.62 17.33
CA ASP A 129 16.31 26.01 17.00
C ASP A 129 15.04 26.82 16.71
N LYS A 130 14.98 28.03 17.28
CA LYS A 130 13.87 28.96 17.09
C LYS A 130 14.17 29.83 15.88
N HIS A 131 13.30 29.77 14.87
CA HIS A 131 13.34 30.67 13.73
C HIS A 131 12.08 31.52 13.70
N SER A 132 12.26 32.84 13.60
CA SER A 132 11.14 33.77 13.43
C SER A 132 11.50 34.82 12.41
N GLU A 133 10.56 35.11 11.53
CA GLU A 133 10.65 36.24 10.62
C GLU A 133 9.46 37.15 10.92
N ALA A 134 9.74 38.35 11.40
CA ALA A 134 8.77 39.43 11.39
C ALA A 134 8.99 40.17 10.07
N LEU A 135 8.06 40.05 9.12
CA LEU A 135 8.11 40.82 7.87
C LEU A 135 8.29 42.28 8.31
N GLY A 136 9.36 42.98 7.90
CA GLY A 136 9.89 44.21 8.55
C GLY A 136 8.93 45.40 8.74
N VAL A 137 7.66 45.21 8.42
CA VAL A 137 6.48 46.04 8.68
C VAL A 137 5.70 45.65 9.96
N SER A 138 6.02 44.53 10.60
CA SER A 138 5.31 44.01 11.78
C SER A 138 5.37 45.05 12.91
N GLY A 139 4.22 45.32 13.54
CA GLY A 139 4.08 46.37 14.56
C GLY A 139 4.23 47.80 14.03
N LYS A 140 4.08 48.04 12.72
CA LYS A 140 4.10 49.38 12.10
C LYS A 140 2.83 49.60 11.31
N SER A 141 2.31 50.83 11.30
CA SER A 141 1.06 51.16 10.58
C SER A 141 1.08 50.84 9.07
N ILE A 142 2.26 50.78 8.45
CA ILE A 142 2.44 50.40 7.05
C ILE A 142 2.04 48.94 6.76
N SER A 143 1.91 48.09 7.78
CA SER A 143 1.42 46.71 7.65
C SER A 143 -0.02 46.62 7.12
N PHE A 144 -0.83 47.68 7.28
CA PHE A 144 -2.18 47.77 6.70
C PHE A 144 -2.19 48.22 5.23
N ARG A 145 -1.02 48.32 4.62
CA ARG A 145 -0.81 48.63 3.19
C ARG A 145 0.02 47.54 2.49
N MET A 146 0.09 46.34 3.06
CA MET A 146 0.89 45.24 2.51
C MET A 146 0.59 44.94 1.04
N ALA A 147 -0.65 45.06 0.59
CA ALA A 147 -1.03 44.87 -0.81
C ALA A 147 -0.32 45.82 -1.79
N THR A 148 0.18 46.97 -1.32
CA THR A 148 0.91 47.94 -2.15
C THR A 148 2.43 47.86 -1.99
N LEU A 149 2.92 47.05 -1.06
CA LEU A 149 4.36 46.92 -0.80
C LEU A 149 4.97 45.83 -1.68
N LYS A 150 6.14 46.10 -2.25
CA LYS A 150 6.92 45.06 -2.93
C LYS A 150 7.38 44.00 -1.94
N GLY A 151 6.96 42.76 -2.17
CA GLY A 151 7.40 41.61 -1.37
C GLY A 151 8.72 41.03 -1.85
N ASN A 152 9.22 40.01 -1.13
CA ASN A 152 10.51 39.35 -1.47
C ASN A 152 10.45 38.51 -2.76
N THR A 153 9.25 38.31 -3.31
CA THR A 153 9.03 37.70 -4.63
C THR A 153 9.20 38.69 -5.78
N GLY A 154 9.24 40.00 -5.49
CA GLY A 154 9.18 41.08 -6.50
C GLY A 154 7.76 41.47 -6.92
N GLU A 155 6.75 40.67 -6.55
CA GLU A 155 5.34 41.01 -6.71
C GLU A 155 4.84 41.88 -5.53
N ASP A 156 3.81 42.69 -5.79
CA ASP A 156 3.19 43.50 -4.74
C ASP A 156 2.39 42.60 -3.79
N GLY A 157 2.52 42.83 -2.49
CA GLY A 157 1.79 42.10 -1.46
C GLY A 157 2.11 40.60 -1.38
N ARG A 158 3.22 40.12 -1.96
CA ARG A 158 3.51 38.68 -2.00
C ARG A 158 4.86 38.32 -1.44
N TYR A 159 4.85 37.50 -0.39
CA TYR A 159 6.04 37.09 0.34
C TYR A 159 6.10 35.57 0.43
N LEU A 160 7.22 34.97 0.05
CA LEU A 160 7.43 33.52 0.14
C LEU A 160 8.63 33.22 1.05
N TYR A 161 8.44 32.28 1.98
CA TYR A 161 9.49 31.85 2.91
C TYR A 161 9.57 30.33 2.97
N ARG A 162 10.79 29.80 3.01
CA ARG A 162 11.04 28.40 3.39
C ARG A 162 11.12 28.32 4.91
N VAL A 163 10.09 27.77 5.53
CA VAL A 163 9.93 27.73 7.00
C VAL A 163 10.41 26.43 7.64
N ALA A 164 10.59 25.39 6.82
CA ALA A 164 11.28 24.18 7.22
C ALA A 164 12.11 23.68 6.05
N SER A 165 13.34 23.27 6.37
CA SER A 165 14.23 22.56 5.46
C SER A 165 14.62 21.22 6.09
N GLY A 166 14.26 20.10 5.47
CA GLY A 166 15.06 18.89 5.66
C GLY A 166 16.51 19.27 5.45
N LYS A 167 17.41 18.89 6.37
CA LYS A 167 18.85 19.20 6.23
C LYS A 167 19.26 18.95 4.78
N PRO A 168 19.72 19.97 4.03
CA PRO A 168 19.77 19.90 2.57
C PRO A 168 20.61 18.75 1.99
N ASP A 169 21.51 18.14 2.75
CA ASP A 169 22.56 17.26 2.20
C ASP A 169 22.73 15.89 2.89
N ASN A 170 21.83 15.46 3.79
CA ASN A 170 22.03 14.20 4.53
C ASN A 170 21.39 12.97 3.87
N GLY A 171 20.69 13.09 2.74
CA GLY A 171 20.06 11.94 2.07
C GLY A 171 18.99 11.21 2.94
N VAL A 172 18.47 11.87 3.98
CA VAL A 172 17.47 11.28 4.88
C VAL A 172 16.17 11.07 4.11
N THR A 173 15.86 9.80 3.84
CA THR A 173 14.65 9.41 3.13
C THR A 173 13.43 9.62 4.03
N ASN A 174 12.40 10.32 3.55
CA ASN A 174 11.10 10.34 4.22
C ASN A 174 10.35 9.02 3.95
N TYR A 175 10.52 8.03 4.83
CA TYR A 175 9.83 6.75 4.69
C TYR A 175 8.32 6.85 4.91
N GLU A 176 7.86 7.82 5.68
CA GLU A 176 6.43 8.08 5.88
C GLU A 176 5.80 8.59 4.59
N ALA A 177 6.44 9.56 3.93
CA ALA A 177 6.01 10.01 2.61
C ALA A 177 6.02 8.87 1.58
N LYS A 178 7.08 8.06 1.54
CA LYS A 178 7.15 6.90 0.63
C LYS A 178 6.05 5.88 0.89
N CYS A 179 5.76 5.57 2.15
CA CYS A 179 4.68 4.66 2.54
C CYS A 179 3.31 5.21 2.09
N GLN A 180 3.03 6.48 2.40
CA GLN A 180 1.77 7.11 2.03
C GLN A 180 1.59 7.23 0.51
N ASP A 181 2.62 7.71 -0.22
CA ASP A 181 2.59 7.79 -1.67
C ASP A 181 2.35 6.42 -2.32
N TRP A 182 3.02 5.37 -1.81
CA TRP A 182 2.77 4.00 -2.27
C TRP A 182 1.33 3.56 -2.00
N TYR A 183 0.80 3.79 -0.80
CA TYR A 183 -0.56 3.43 -0.41
C TYR A 183 -1.60 4.12 -1.31
N PHE A 184 -1.48 5.43 -1.52
CA PHE A 184 -2.40 6.19 -2.37
C PHE A 184 -2.27 5.86 -3.86
N SER A 185 -1.18 5.20 -4.27
CA SER A 185 -1.04 4.68 -5.63
C SER A 185 -1.73 3.32 -5.85
N GLN A 186 -2.17 2.64 -4.79
CA GLN A 186 -2.80 1.32 -4.90
C GLN A 186 -4.21 1.42 -5.47
N ASN A 187 -4.58 0.44 -6.29
CA ASN A 187 -5.96 0.20 -6.69
C ASN A 187 -6.58 -0.84 -5.75
N LEU A 188 -7.28 -0.38 -4.71
CA LEU A 188 -7.84 -1.27 -3.68
C LEU A 188 -8.86 -2.26 -4.26
N GLU A 189 -9.64 -1.90 -5.28
CA GLU A 189 -10.58 -2.81 -5.93
C GLU A 189 -9.86 -4.00 -6.59
N TYR A 190 -8.75 -3.71 -7.27
CA TYR A 190 -7.91 -4.75 -7.85
C TYR A 190 -7.23 -5.63 -6.79
N ILE A 191 -6.80 -5.04 -5.67
CA ILE A 191 -6.25 -5.82 -4.53
C ILE A 191 -7.31 -6.79 -3.98
N TRP A 192 -8.56 -6.35 -3.80
CA TRP A 192 -9.65 -7.21 -3.37
C TRP A 192 -9.92 -8.37 -4.34
N PHE A 193 -9.82 -8.12 -5.65
CA PHE A 193 -9.89 -9.18 -6.66
C PHE A 193 -8.73 -10.18 -6.53
N GLN A 194 -7.49 -9.70 -6.36
CA GLN A 194 -6.34 -10.56 -6.16
C GLN A 194 -6.49 -11.45 -4.92
N MET A 195 -6.90 -10.88 -3.78
CA MET A 195 -7.13 -11.61 -2.53
C MET A 195 -8.15 -12.75 -2.69
N LYS A 196 -9.22 -12.55 -3.48
CA LYS A 196 -10.21 -13.62 -3.76
C LYS A 196 -9.67 -14.73 -4.66
N THR A 197 -8.58 -14.50 -5.38
CA THR A 197 -7.99 -15.46 -6.33
C THR A 197 -6.84 -16.27 -5.73
N THR A 198 -6.30 -15.84 -4.59
CA THR A 198 -5.30 -16.57 -3.81
C THR A 198 -5.95 -17.60 -2.88
N LEU A 199 -5.17 -18.59 -2.43
CA LEU A 199 -5.60 -19.52 -1.39
C LEU A 199 -5.59 -18.84 -0.02
N SER A 200 -6.51 -19.19 0.87
CA SER A 200 -6.41 -18.78 2.27
C SER A 200 -5.29 -19.51 3.01
N CYS A 201 -4.73 -18.87 4.03
CA CYS A 201 -3.68 -19.46 4.83
C CYS A 201 -4.21 -20.64 5.64
N PRO A 202 -3.44 -21.75 5.75
CA PRO A 202 -3.70 -22.76 6.78
C PRO A 202 -3.72 -22.11 8.17
N CYS A 203 -4.60 -22.55 9.06
CA CYS A 203 -4.64 -21.99 10.42
C CYS A 203 -3.45 -22.43 11.29
N ASP A 204 -2.78 -23.52 10.92
CA ASP A 204 -1.68 -24.14 11.67
C ASP A 204 -0.48 -24.43 10.74
N ARG A 205 0.73 -24.13 11.21
CA ARG A 205 1.98 -24.33 10.47
C ARG A 205 2.15 -25.75 9.92
N ARG A 206 1.70 -26.77 10.66
CA ARG A 206 1.79 -28.19 10.24
C ARG A 206 0.97 -28.44 8.99
N LEU A 207 -0.20 -27.80 8.86
CA LEU A 207 -1.01 -27.90 7.64
C LEU A 207 -0.27 -27.31 6.44
N ALA A 208 0.36 -26.15 6.61
CA ALA A 208 1.20 -25.55 5.55
C ALA A 208 2.37 -26.45 5.16
N GLN A 209 3.00 -27.13 6.14
CA GLN A 209 4.14 -28.00 5.91
C GLN A 209 3.79 -29.25 5.08
N TYR A 210 2.62 -29.84 5.29
CA TYR A 210 2.20 -31.06 4.57
C TYR A 210 1.42 -30.77 3.28
N ASP A 211 0.86 -29.58 3.15
CA ASP A 211 0.11 -29.16 1.97
C ASP A 211 1.06 -28.67 0.86
N ARG A 212 1.23 -29.49 -0.18
CA ARG A 212 2.13 -29.24 -1.33
C ARG A 212 1.81 -27.96 -2.12
N ARG A 213 0.68 -27.31 -1.85
CA ARG A 213 0.33 -26.00 -2.42
C ARG A 213 1.16 -24.88 -1.80
N TRP A 214 1.85 -25.10 -0.68
CA TRP A 214 2.67 -24.12 0.01
C TRP A 214 4.15 -24.45 -0.11
N GLN A 215 4.96 -23.40 -0.21
CA GLN A 215 6.41 -23.47 -0.22
C GLN A 215 6.94 -22.62 0.93
N ARG A 216 7.83 -23.20 1.72
CA ARG A 216 8.52 -22.50 2.80
C ARG A 216 9.40 -21.40 2.23
N ASP A 217 9.30 -20.21 2.80
CA ASP A 217 10.11 -19.05 2.47
C ASP A 217 11.25 -18.95 3.48
N LEU A 218 12.47 -19.31 3.05
CA LEU A 218 13.66 -19.27 3.91
C LEU A 218 14.30 -17.88 3.98
N ASP A 219 14.02 -17.00 3.01
CA ASP A 219 14.69 -15.70 2.89
C ASP A 219 14.10 -14.66 3.86
N GLN A 220 12.87 -14.88 4.31
CA GLN A 220 12.11 -13.97 5.18
C GLN A 220 11.86 -14.54 6.59
N GLU A 221 12.45 -15.70 6.94
CA GLU A 221 12.31 -16.23 8.30
C GLU A 221 13.05 -15.34 9.30
N ARG A 222 12.33 -14.94 10.37
CA ARG A 222 12.95 -14.30 11.53
C ARG A 222 13.35 -15.39 12.51
N ILE A 223 14.54 -15.94 12.32
CA ILE A 223 15.09 -17.07 13.08
C ILE A 223 15.08 -16.78 14.59
N GLU A 224 15.44 -15.55 14.99
CA GLU A 224 15.44 -15.12 16.39
C GLU A 224 14.04 -15.12 17.03
N SER A 225 12.99 -14.90 16.23
CA SER A 225 11.60 -14.85 16.68
C SER A 225 10.84 -16.17 16.47
N GLN A 226 11.51 -17.23 16.01
CA GLN A 226 10.91 -18.53 15.65
C GLN A 226 9.73 -18.43 14.65
N ILE A 227 9.73 -17.40 13.81
CA ILE A 227 8.65 -17.20 12.82
C ILE A 227 8.97 -18.02 11.57
N SER A 228 8.03 -18.87 11.16
CA SER A 228 8.12 -19.65 9.92
C SER A 228 7.10 -19.13 8.90
N CYS A 229 7.53 -18.82 7.69
CA CYS A 229 6.65 -18.28 6.66
C CYS A 229 6.60 -19.17 5.41
N TYR A 230 5.45 -19.15 4.74
CA TYR A 230 5.15 -19.94 3.55
C TYR A 230 4.43 -19.07 2.52
N TYR A 231 4.74 -19.22 1.24
CA TYR A 231 3.90 -18.68 0.17
C TYR A 231 3.23 -19.80 -0.62
N GLN A 232 2.08 -19.50 -1.21
CA GLN A 232 1.43 -20.40 -2.16
C GLN A 232 2.38 -20.63 -3.35
N ARG A 233 2.69 -21.90 -3.66
CA ARG A 233 3.74 -22.33 -4.59
C ARG A 233 3.44 -22.04 -6.06
N ASN A 234 2.17 -22.16 -6.45
CA ASN A 234 1.72 -21.99 -7.83
C ASN A 234 0.76 -20.81 -7.90
N MET A 235 0.95 -19.94 -8.89
CA MET A 235 -0.02 -18.90 -9.22
C MET A 235 -1.29 -19.51 -9.79
N ARG A 236 -2.45 -18.91 -9.51
CA ARG A 236 -3.74 -19.37 -10.05
C ARG A 236 -4.15 -18.55 -11.27
N PHE A 237 -4.55 -17.30 -11.03
CA PHE A 237 -5.15 -16.43 -12.03
C PHE A 237 -4.43 -15.10 -12.19
N THR A 238 -3.65 -14.69 -11.18
CA THR A 238 -2.96 -13.41 -11.13
C THR A 238 -1.50 -13.63 -10.72
N SER A 239 -0.69 -12.57 -10.78
CA SER A 239 0.67 -12.57 -10.23
C SER A 239 0.72 -12.66 -8.71
N ALA A 240 -0.42 -12.52 -8.03
CA ALA A 240 -0.48 -12.48 -6.58
C ALA A 240 -0.30 -13.86 -5.95
N THR A 241 0.18 -13.88 -4.72
CA THR A 241 0.31 -15.09 -3.91
C THR A 241 -0.06 -14.82 -2.47
N GLN A 242 -0.57 -15.82 -1.78
CA GLN A 242 -0.79 -15.74 -0.35
C GLN A 242 0.53 -15.99 0.40
N TYR A 243 0.77 -15.23 1.47
CA TYR A 243 1.94 -15.36 2.33
C TYR A 243 1.52 -15.55 3.79
N CYS A 244 1.83 -16.71 4.36
CA CYS A 244 1.34 -17.17 5.66
C CYS A 244 2.52 -17.34 6.61
N CYS A 245 2.52 -16.58 7.69
CA CYS A 245 3.54 -16.64 8.74
C CYS A 245 2.94 -17.18 10.03
N TYR A 246 3.72 -18.01 10.71
CA TYR A 246 3.32 -18.69 11.93
C TYR A 246 4.32 -18.40 13.04
N ASP A 247 3.81 -18.26 14.26
CA ASP A 247 4.63 -18.09 15.45
C ASP A 247 5.36 -19.39 15.85
N GLY A 248 6.15 -19.34 16.93
CA GLY A 248 6.88 -20.50 17.44
C GLY A 248 5.98 -21.68 17.83
N TRP A 249 4.72 -21.42 18.20
CA TRP A 249 3.70 -22.43 18.53
C TRP A 249 3.00 -23.00 17.29
N GLY A 250 3.18 -22.37 16.12
CA GLY A 250 2.57 -22.78 14.86
C GLY A 250 1.24 -22.11 14.57
N SER A 251 0.84 -21.09 15.35
CA SER A 251 -0.39 -20.33 15.14
C SER A 251 -0.20 -19.29 14.04
N LEU A 252 -1.21 -19.09 13.20
CA LEU A 252 -1.18 -18.06 12.16
C LEU A 252 -1.06 -16.66 12.79
N ILE A 253 -0.07 -15.88 12.35
CA ILE A 253 0.14 -14.51 12.83
C ILE A 253 -0.84 -13.58 12.12
N ILE A 254 -1.60 -12.80 12.90
CA ILE A 254 -2.58 -11.81 12.42
C ILE A 254 -2.32 -10.40 12.99
N SER A 255 -1.13 -10.17 13.56
CA SER A 255 -0.73 -8.90 14.18
C SER A 255 -0.41 -7.82 13.15
N GLU A 256 -0.80 -6.58 13.44
CA GLU A 256 -0.58 -5.45 12.53
C GLU A 256 0.86 -4.90 12.51
N ASP A 257 1.80 -5.57 13.16
CA ASP A 257 3.22 -5.21 13.26
C ASP A 257 4.07 -5.62 12.04
N GLY A 258 3.40 -6.08 10.98
CA GLY A 258 4.04 -6.49 9.72
C GLY A 258 4.57 -7.93 9.72
N ALA A 259 4.38 -8.68 10.81
CA ALA A 259 4.58 -10.13 10.82
C ALA A 259 3.32 -10.91 10.41
N ALA A 260 2.17 -10.23 10.26
CA ALA A 260 0.93 -10.86 9.82
C ALA A 260 1.05 -11.62 8.50
N SER A 261 0.25 -12.68 8.45
CA SER A 261 -0.09 -13.42 7.24
C SER A 261 -0.93 -12.55 6.34
N HIS A 262 -0.44 -12.28 5.15
CA HIS A 262 -1.01 -11.32 4.19
C HIS A 262 -0.80 -11.80 2.77
N MET A 263 -1.33 -11.10 1.78
CA MET A 263 -1.00 -11.38 0.38
C MET A 263 0.21 -10.58 -0.14
N PHE A 264 0.83 -11.08 -1.19
CA PHE A 264 1.74 -10.31 -2.07
C PHE A 264 1.09 -10.15 -3.44
N SER A 265 1.27 -8.99 -4.09
CA SER A 265 0.76 -8.77 -5.45
C SER A 265 1.64 -9.45 -6.52
N TYR A 266 2.89 -9.79 -6.18
CA TYR A 266 3.82 -10.48 -7.07
C TYR A 266 4.45 -11.68 -6.38
N HIS A 267 4.36 -12.84 -7.05
CA HIS A 267 4.89 -14.10 -6.57
C HIS A 267 6.42 -14.06 -6.44
N PRO A 268 7.01 -14.45 -5.29
CA PRO A 268 8.45 -14.34 -5.04
C PRO A 268 9.34 -15.07 -6.07
N THR A 269 8.92 -16.26 -6.53
CA THR A 269 9.70 -17.05 -7.51
C THR A 269 9.55 -16.56 -8.95
N PHE A 270 8.32 -16.33 -9.42
CA PHE A 270 8.04 -15.98 -10.83
C PHE A 270 8.28 -14.50 -11.13
N PHE A 271 8.15 -13.63 -10.13
CA PHE A 271 8.20 -12.17 -10.30
C PHE A 271 9.15 -11.50 -9.30
N LYS A 272 10.31 -12.11 -9.04
CA LYS A 272 11.28 -11.68 -8.02
C LYS A 272 11.53 -10.16 -7.95
N ARG A 273 11.88 -9.53 -9.08
CA ARG A 273 12.15 -8.08 -9.13
C ARG A 273 10.92 -7.23 -8.78
N MET A 274 9.74 -7.66 -9.20
CA MET A 274 8.49 -6.95 -8.92
C MET A 274 8.07 -7.14 -7.46
N HIS A 275 8.27 -8.35 -6.92
CA HIS A 275 8.05 -8.66 -5.52
C HIS A 275 8.93 -7.81 -4.60
N GLU A 276 10.24 -7.72 -4.89
CA GLU A 276 11.16 -6.85 -4.15
C GLU A 276 10.71 -5.38 -4.16
N LYS A 277 10.34 -4.86 -5.34
CA LYS A 277 10.01 -3.45 -5.53
C LYS A 277 8.61 -3.06 -5.02
N TYR A 278 7.60 -3.89 -5.24
CA TYR A 278 6.20 -3.52 -5.01
C TYR A 278 5.56 -4.17 -3.79
N ASP A 279 6.20 -5.17 -3.19
CA ASP A 279 5.75 -5.81 -1.95
C ASP A 279 6.75 -5.58 -0.79
N LEU A 280 8.03 -5.93 -0.97
CA LEU A 280 9.00 -5.87 0.13
C LEU A 280 9.49 -4.45 0.48
N GLU A 281 9.81 -3.62 -0.52
CA GLU A 281 10.21 -2.23 -0.29
C GLU A 281 9.14 -1.42 0.45
N PRO A 282 7.87 -1.40 0.02
CA PRO A 282 6.82 -0.71 0.76
C PRO A 282 6.59 -1.26 2.16
N LYS A 283 6.70 -2.59 2.34
CA LYS A 283 6.64 -3.20 3.68
C LYS A 283 7.71 -2.62 4.61
N LYS A 284 8.95 -2.44 4.12
CA LYS A 284 10.02 -1.80 4.90
C LYS A 284 9.68 -0.36 5.24
N TRP A 285 9.22 0.42 4.26
CA TRP A 285 8.86 1.84 4.47
C TRP A 285 7.74 1.99 5.51
N CYS A 286 6.68 1.19 5.40
CA CYS A 286 5.48 1.29 6.22
C CYS A 286 5.60 0.60 7.59
N CYS A 287 6.25 -0.57 7.68
CA CYS A 287 6.24 -1.40 8.89
C CYS A 287 7.57 -1.42 9.64
N SER A 288 8.70 -1.12 8.99
CA SER A 288 10.02 -1.19 9.64
C SER A 288 10.62 0.17 9.94
N TYR A 289 10.36 1.16 9.10
CA TYR A 289 10.92 2.52 9.23
C TYR A 289 9.92 3.55 9.76
N THR A 290 8.64 3.18 9.86
CA THR A 290 7.56 4.05 10.35
C THR A 290 6.53 3.21 11.10
N ASP A 291 5.64 3.88 11.83
CA ASP A 291 4.51 3.25 12.54
C ASP A 291 3.25 3.15 11.65
N ASN A 292 3.41 3.21 10.31
CA ASN A 292 2.32 3.23 9.34
C ASN A 292 2.03 1.83 8.74
N CYS A 293 2.31 0.75 9.49
CA CYS A 293 2.16 -0.61 8.95
C CYS A 293 0.71 -0.93 8.56
N PHE A 294 -0.26 -0.32 9.24
CA PHE A 294 -1.67 -0.43 8.89
C PHE A 294 -1.95 -0.04 7.43
N LEU A 295 -1.27 0.97 6.87
CA LEU A 295 -1.44 1.35 5.45
C LEU A 295 -0.99 0.23 4.51
N TYR A 296 0.10 -0.45 4.86
CA TYR A 296 0.56 -1.63 4.13
C TYR A 296 -0.44 -2.77 4.20
N LEU A 297 -1.00 -3.04 5.38
CA LEU A 297 -1.95 -4.13 5.58
C LEU A 297 -3.33 -3.86 4.99
N VAL A 298 -3.74 -2.59 4.79
CA VAL A 298 -4.94 -2.28 3.99
C VAL A 298 -4.70 -2.61 2.51
N ALA A 299 -3.51 -2.31 1.99
CA ALA A 299 -3.13 -2.58 0.61
C ALA A 299 -2.69 -4.04 0.36
N ARG A 300 -2.35 -4.78 1.41
CA ARG A 300 -2.02 -6.21 1.43
C ARG A 300 -2.77 -6.86 2.59
N PRO A 301 -4.08 -7.14 2.43
CA PRO A 301 -4.96 -7.60 3.50
C PRO A 301 -4.44 -8.84 4.22
N ILE A 302 -4.68 -8.86 5.54
CA ILE A 302 -4.42 -10.01 6.39
C ILE A 302 -5.38 -11.16 6.03
N ASP A 303 -4.87 -12.39 6.01
CA ASP A 303 -5.71 -13.59 5.91
C ASP A 303 -5.90 -14.20 7.31
N TYR A 304 -7.15 -14.49 7.66
CA TYR A 304 -7.56 -15.00 8.97
C TYR A 304 -7.84 -16.51 8.94
N CYS A 305 -7.32 -17.23 7.95
CA CYS A 305 -7.53 -18.65 7.67
C CYS A 305 -8.99 -19.14 7.52
N SER A 306 -9.98 -18.25 7.58
CA SER A 306 -11.39 -18.62 7.75
C SER A 306 -11.97 -19.43 6.57
N SER A 307 -11.36 -19.34 5.40
CA SER A 307 -11.73 -20.10 4.19
C SER A 307 -10.69 -21.14 3.78
N TYR A 308 -9.77 -21.52 4.66
CA TYR A 308 -8.82 -22.59 4.36
C TYR A 308 -9.52 -23.94 4.23
N ILE A 309 -9.31 -24.59 3.09
CA ILE A 309 -9.75 -25.95 2.84
C ILE A 309 -8.50 -26.81 2.70
N PRO A 310 -8.24 -27.76 3.63
CA PRO A 310 -7.12 -28.69 3.54
C PRO A 310 -7.11 -29.44 2.21
N ALA A 311 -5.92 -29.70 1.67
CA ALA A 311 -5.81 -30.53 0.48
C ALA A 311 -6.25 -31.96 0.83
N ILE A 312 -7.28 -32.47 0.14
CA ILE A 312 -7.71 -33.86 0.26
C ILE A 312 -6.71 -34.72 -0.49
N ILE A 313 -6.07 -35.66 0.20
CA ILE A 313 -5.10 -36.57 -0.42
C ILE A 313 -5.76 -37.94 -0.57
N GLY A 314 -6.09 -38.31 -1.81
CA GLY A 314 -6.45 -39.68 -2.17
C GLY A 314 -5.20 -40.51 -2.40
N TRP A 315 -5.17 -41.73 -1.86
CA TRP A 315 -4.09 -42.69 -2.06
C TRP A 315 -4.67 -44.06 -2.42
N PHE A 316 -3.90 -44.85 -3.18
CA PHE A 316 -4.22 -46.22 -3.57
C PHE A 316 -3.02 -47.11 -3.24
N PHE A 317 -3.26 -48.32 -2.74
CA PHE A 317 -2.21 -49.30 -2.41
C PHE A 317 -2.59 -50.66 -2.98
N GLY A 318 -1.70 -51.28 -3.77
CA GLY A 318 -1.84 -52.69 -4.16
C GLY A 318 -3.15 -53.06 -4.89
N ASP A 319 -3.57 -54.33 -4.74
CA ASP A 319 -4.84 -54.84 -5.26
C ASP A 319 -6.00 -54.00 -4.74
N PRO A 320 -7.01 -53.63 -5.56
CA PRO A 320 -7.29 -52.21 -5.69
C PRO A 320 -8.17 -51.73 -4.54
N HIS A 321 -7.52 -51.34 -3.46
CA HIS A 321 -8.09 -50.62 -2.34
C HIS A 321 -8.07 -49.14 -2.69
N ILE A 322 -9.27 -48.63 -2.93
CA ILE A 322 -9.55 -47.27 -3.38
C ILE A 322 -10.09 -46.49 -2.19
N ARG A 323 -9.46 -45.35 -1.87
CA ARG A 323 -10.05 -44.36 -0.97
C ARG A 323 -10.52 -43.15 -1.76
N THR A 324 -11.81 -42.88 -1.74
CA THR A 324 -12.43 -41.75 -2.45
C THR A 324 -12.11 -40.42 -1.78
N LEU A 325 -12.40 -39.31 -2.46
CA LEU A 325 -12.09 -37.95 -1.98
C LEU A 325 -12.90 -37.54 -0.72
N ASP A 326 -14.05 -38.17 -0.49
CA ASP A 326 -14.84 -38.05 0.74
C ASP A 326 -14.39 -39.04 1.84
N GLY A 327 -13.33 -39.81 1.58
CA GLY A 327 -12.66 -40.64 2.57
C GLY A 327 -13.20 -42.06 2.73
N LEU A 328 -14.14 -42.50 1.89
CA LEU A 328 -14.69 -43.86 1.91
C LEU A 328 -13.72 -44.85 1.25
N GLU A 329 -13.62 -46.05 1.82
CA GLU A 329 -12.73 -47.11 1.33
C GLU A 329 -13.52 -48.21 0.61
N PHE A 330 -13.05 -48.61 -0.57
CA PHE A 330 -13.65 -49.63 -1.41
C PHE A 330 -12.58 -50.60 -1.92
N THR A 331 -12.95 -51.88 -2.06
CA THR A 331 -12.14 -52.87 -2.78
C THR A 331 -12.74 -53.08 -4.16
N PHE A 332 -11.93 -52.91 -5.22
CA PHE A 332 -12.39 -53.01 -6.59
C PHE A 332 -11.50 -53.93 -7.44
N ASN A 333 -11.87 -55.20 -7.61
CA ASN A 333 -11.10 -56.18 -8.39
C ASN A 333 -11.49 -56.21 -9.88
N GLY A 334 -11.80 -55.05 -10.48
CA GLY A 334 -12.07 -54.96 -11.91
C GLY A 334 -10.79 -55.15 -12.73
N LEU A 335 -10.87 -55.88 -13.85
CA LEU A 335 -9.79 -56.01 -14.85
C LEU A 335 -10.11 -55.12 -16.04
N GLY A 336 -9.25 -54.14 -16.34
CA GLY A 336 -9.48 -53.22 -17.46
C GLY A 336 -8.93 -51.81 -17.21
N GLU A 337 -9.51 -50.83 -17.91
CA GLU A 337 -9.16 -49.42 -17.78
C GLU A 337 -10.36 -48.64 -17.26
N TYR A 338 -10.10 -47.78 -16.27
CA TYR A 338 -11.14 -47.08 -15.53
C TYR A 338 -10.77 -45.61 -15.36
N THR A 339 -11.77 -44.73 -15.46
CA THR A 339 -11.62 -43.33 -15.06
C THR A 339 -11.71 -43.25 -13.54
N LEU A 340 -10.62 -42.81 -12.91
CA LEU A 340 -10.50 -42.68 -11.45
C LEU A 340 -10.96 -41.29 -10.98
N ILE A 341 -10.63 -40.24 -11.73
CA ILE A 341 -11.03 -38.86 -11.45
C ILE A 341 -11.40 -38.19 -12.76
N GLU A 342 -12.54 -37.50 -12.77
CA GLU A 342 -12.97 -36.63 -13.87
C GLU A 342 -13.56 -35.35 -13.29
N THR A 343 -13.20 -34.20 -13.85
CA THR A 343 -13.67 -32.89 -13.38
C THR A 343 -14.59 -32.25 -14.41
N THR A 344 -15.76 -31.77 -13.99
CA THR A 344 -16.82 -31.23 -14.87
C THR A 344 -16.59 -29.79 -15.34
N GLY A 345 -15.41 -29.20 -15.14
CA GLY A 345 -15.14 -27.80 -15.52
C GLY A 345 -13.71 -27.43 -15.90
N LYS A 346 -12.71 -28.23 -15.52
CA LYS A 346 -11.30 -28.01 -15.93
C LYS A 346 -10.77 -29.09 -16.87
N ASN A 347 -11.61 -30.04 -17.31
CA ASN A 347 -11.23 -31.13 -18.20
C ASN A 347 -9.99 -31.91 -17.72
N PHE A 348 -9.84 -32.07 -16.40
CA PHE A 348 -8.88 -33.01 -15.84
C PHE A 348 -9.48 -34.41 -15.80
N THR A 349 -8.74 -35.38 -16.35
CA THR A 349 -9.07 -36.81 -16.32
C THR A 349 -7.86 -37.60 -15.86
N LEU A 350 -8.05 -38.47 -14.86
CA LEU A 350 -7.10 -39.50 -14.43
C LEU A 350 -7.69 -40.88 -14.73
N GLN A 351 -6.97 -41.69 -15.48
CA GLN A 351 -7.31 -43.08 -15.76
C GLN A 351 -6.29 -44.03 -15.14
N GLY A 352 -6.78 -45.18 -14.69
CA GLY A 352 -5.97 -46.28 -14.19
C GLY A 352 -6.25 -47.55 -14.98
N ARG A 353 -5.19 -48.27 -15.35
CA ARG A 353 -5.28 -49.63 -15.89
C ARG A 353 -4.98 -50.62 -14.78
N THR A 354 -5.77 -51.69 -14.71
CA THR A 354 -5.53 -52.83 -13.86
C THR A 354 -5.14 -54.06 -14.69
N GLU A 355 -4.23 -54.86 -14.16
CA GLU A 355 -3.81 -56.16 -14.70
C GLU A 355 -3.95 -57.25 -13.64
N ARG A 356 -3.92 -58.52 -14.04
CA ARG A 356 -3.92 -59.63 -13.09
C ARG A 356 -2.66 -59.59 -12.22
N ALA A 357 -2.84 -59.70 -10.91
CA ALA A 357 -1.77 -59.90 -9.97
C ALA A 357 -1.04 -61.22 -10.27
N LEU A 358 0.27 -61.27 -10.02
CA LEU A 358 1.05 -62.49 -10.13
C LEU A 358 1.43 -62.99 -8.73
N ASP A 359 1.44 -64.29 -8.54
CA ASP A 359 2.03 -64.90 -7.36
C ASP A 359 3.56 -64.89 -7.42
N LYS A 360 4.21 -65.44 -6.38
CA LYS A 360 5.68 -65.49 -6.27
C LYS A 360 6.35 -66.30 -7.38
N ASP A 361 5.59 -67.18 -8.03
CA ASP A 361 6.05 -68.05 -9.12
C ASP A 361 5.70 -67.47 -10.50
N GLY A 362 5.16 -66.24 -10.54
CA GLY A 362 4.80 -65.54 -11.77
C GLY A 362 3.47 -65.97 -12.38
N LYS A 363 2.64 -66.73 -11.66
CA LYS A 363 1.34 -67.20 -12.14
C LYS A 363 0.24 -66.20 -11.81
N GLU A 364 -0.68 -66.02 -12.76
CA GLU A 364 -1.82 -65.12 -12.58
C GLU A 364 -2.74 -65.54 -11.43
N MET A 365 -3.08 -64.58 -10.59
CA MET A 365 -4.03 -64.72 -9.49
C MET A 365 -5.42 -64.18 -9.88
N GLN A 366 -6.44 -64.57 -9.11
CA GLN A 366 -7.77 -63.94 -9.19
C GLN A 366 -7.85 -62.63 -8.38
N ALA A 367 -6.88 -61.77 -8.59
CA ALA A 367 -6.83 -60.42 -8.05
C ALA A 367 -6.26 -59.50 -9.13
N THR A 368 -6.60 -58.22 -9.08
CA THR A 368 -6.04 -57.24 -10.01
C THR A 368 -5.13 -56.27 -9.28
N VAL A 369 -4.20 -55.63 -9.98
CA VAL A 369 -3.33 -54.56 -9.46
C VAL A 369 -3.27 -53.44 -10.49
N PHE A 370 -3.10 -52.19 -10.05
CA PHE A 370 -2.85 -51.09 -10.97
C PHE A 370 -1.51 -51.30 -11.68
N SER A 371 -1.54 -51.34 -13.01
CA SER A 371 -0.34 -51.49 -13.85
C SER A 371 0.06 -50.20 -14.55
N ALA A 372 -0.87 -49.27 -14.76
CA ALA A 372 -0.58 -47.99 -15.39
C ALA A 372 -1.54 -46.89 -14.94
N PHE A 373 -1.06 -45.65 -15.04
CA PHE A 373 -1.85 -44.44 -14.86
C PHE A 373 -1.61 -43.48 -16.02
N ALA A 374 -2.66 -42.79 -16.44
CA ALA A 374 -2.58 -41.72 -17.42
C ALA A 374 -3.40 -40.51 -16.94
N ALA A 375 -2.83 -39.31 -17.04
CA ALA A 375 -3.48 -38.08 -16.66
C ALA A 375 -3.40 -37.04 -17.79
N LYS A 376 -4.46 -36.26 -17.94
CA LYS A 376 -4.54 -35.14 -18.89
C LYS A 376 -5.30 -33.98 -18.23
N ASP A 377 -4.80 -32.75 -18.41
CA ASP A 377 -5.47 -31.52 -17.96
C ASP A 377 -5.74 -30.61 -19.18
N ALA A 378 -7.00 -30.50 -19.60
CA ALA A 378 -7.41 -29.65 -20.74
C ALA A 378 -6.51 -29.78 -22.00
N ASP A 379 -5.76 -28.73 -22.36
CA ASP A 379 -4.84 -28.68 -23.50
C ASP A 379 -3.36 -28.88 -23.10
N SER A 380 -3.10 -29.29 -21.86
CA SER A 380 -1.74 -29.54 -21.36
C SER A 380 -1.15 -30.86 -21.86
N ASP A 381 0.14 -31.03 -21.56
CA ASP A 381 0.86 -32.29 -21.74
C ASP A 381 0.15 -33.46 -21.04
N ARG A 382 0.29 -34.64 -21.65
CA ARG A 382 -0.24 -35.90 -21.11
C ARG A 382 0.85 -36.58 -20.30
N PHE A 383 0.49 -37.05 -19.12
CA PHE A 383 1.38 -37.85 -18.29
C PHE A 383 0.95 -39.31 -18.34
N HIS A 384 1.90 -40.22 -18.53
CA HIS A 384 1.67 -41.66 -18.48
C HIS A 384 2.80 -42.35 -17.72
N VAL A 385 2.43 -43.24 -16.80
CA VAL A 385 3.37 -44.13 -16.13
C VAL A 385 2.82 -45.53 -16.16
N GLN A 386 3.67 -46.49 -16.48
CA GLN A 386 3.35 -47.90 -16.48
C GLN A 386 4.43 -48.69 -15.75
N MET A 387 4.03 -49.77 -15.11
CA MET A 387 4.95 -50.76 -14.56
C MET A 387 5.85 -51.34 -15.65
N ASN A 388 7.14 -51.48 -15.35
CA ASN A 388 8.07 -52.12 -16.26
C ASN A 388 7.76 -53.62 -16.42
N ALA A 389 8.40 -54.27 -17.40
CA ALA A 389 8.21 -55.70 -17.67
C ALA A 389 8.47 -56.60 -16.45
N ASN A 390 9.32 -56.16 -15.53
CA ASN A 390 9.67 -56.90 -14.31
C ASN A 390 8.69 -56.65 -13.14
N ARG A 391 7.72 -55.74 -13.31
CA ARG A 391 6.70 -55.37 -12.32
C ARG A 391 7.28 -54.96 -10.97
N ASP A 392 8.51 -54.43 -10.94
CA ASP A 392 9.29 -54.15 -9.73
C ASP A 392 9.18 -52.69 -9.24
N GLY A 393 8.36 -51.87 -9.91
CA GLY A 393 8.13 -50.47 -9.56
C GLY A 393 9.28 -49.52 -9.90
N LYS A 394 10.31 -49.94 -10.64
CA LYS A 394 11.37 -49.05 -11.12
C LYS A 394 11.03 -48.49 -12.50
N ASN A 395 10.77 -47.17 -12.56
CA ASN A 395 10.37 -46.46 -13.78
C ASN A 395 11.30 -46.76 -14.98
N GLN A 396 10.71 -47.12 -16.13
CA GLN A 396 11.25 -46.74 -17.43
C GLN A 396 10.63 -45.40 -17.80
N SER A 397 11.41 -44.33 -17.70
CA SER A 397 11.03 -43.02 -18.24
C SER A 397 11.18 -43.05 -19.76
N VAL A 398 10.11 -42.72 -20.49
CA VAL A 398 10.18 -42.21 -21.86
C VAL A 398 9.92 -40.72 -21.81
#